data_AF-A0A1L2ZLK7-F1
#
_entry.id   AF-A0A1L2ZLK7-F1
#
_cell.length_a   1.000
_cell.length_b   1.000
_cell.length_c   1.000
_cell.angle_alpha   90.00
_cell.angle_beta   90.00
_cell.angle_gamma   90.00
#
_symmetry.space_group_name_H-M   'P 1'
#
loop_
_entity.id
_entity.type
_entity.pdbx_description
1 polymer ?
#
loop_
_entity_poly.entity_id
_entity_poly.type
_entity_poly.pdbx_seq_one_letter_code
_entity_poly.pdbx_strand_id
1 'polypeptide(L)'
;MGASAVVLATPSGALTAGTTITGLNLRSSYTVNSTILAVVPAGTVVYPYLTYNVWHKIYYLVKLGWVSAKYVSTPTTVVGGREVEITEDYTSNRAGLTDRYWTTPSLTPLLVSVAGAVRISDVPANSVVYRDPVNEKLGGEVPGWFFVRTQGASGWMEASVLARTSTARTSNTLGWTRTLILSVPNGTLAAKHLVAIPWDPEKTLIAAPALADLTRLNNAFKVKFAKNLDVDFANRTLGTQRYLYEDLGPYIAAKPGTSNHGWGMAIDVPETFEYSFDGAYYKWLKANSYKCNWIHRTNLEQYRADGSLNPYAESWHFEYVGK
;
A
#
# COMPACT_ATOMS: atom_id res chain seq x y z
N MET A 1 7.06 39.39 -4.79
CA MET A 1 7.31 39.34 -3.33
C MET A 1 7.46 37.88 -2.96
N GLY A 2 8.68 37.46 -2.62
CA GLY A 2 9.03 36.06 -2.41
C GLY A 2 8.43 35.52 -1.12
N ALA A 3 7.69 34.42 -1.22
CA ALA A 3 7.35 33.62 -0.05
C ALA A 3 8.60 32.84 0.35
N SER A 4 9.21 33.23 1.47
CA SER A 4 10.22 32.40 2.14
C SER A 4 9.57 31.07 2.51
N ALA A 5 10.01 30.00 1.85
CA ALA A 5 9.75 28.65 2.28
C ALA A 5 10.31 28.51 3.70
N VAL A 6 9.44 28.25 4.67
CA VAL A 6 9.86 27.76 5.98
C VAL A 6 10.44 26.37 5.72
N VAL A 7 11.77 26.28 5.69
CA VAL A 7 12.48 25.00 5.73
C VAL A 7 12.16 24.39 7.09
N LEU A 8 11.14 23.53 7.14
CA LEU A 8 10.95 22.61 8.25
C LEU A 8 12.14 21.65 8.19
N ALA A 9 13.08 21.81 9.13
CA ALA A 9 14.12 20.82 9.33
C ALA A 9 13.47 19.45 9.52
N THR A 10 13.70 18.53 8.58
CA THR A 10 13.38 17.11 8.72
C THR A 10 14.06 16.59 9.98
N PRO A 11 13.32 16.01 10.94
CA PRO A 11 13.96 15.46 12.12
C PRO A 11 14.81 14.25 11.74
N SER A 12 16.07 14.35 12.12
CA SER A 12 17.06 13.27 12.13
C SER A 12 16.54 12.10 12.99
N GLY A 13 16.31 10.95 12.34
CA GLY A 13 16.26 9.62 12.95
C GLY A 13 14.98 9.29 13.75
N ALA A 14 14.20 8.31 13.29
CA ALA A 14 13.25 7.62 14.15
C ALA A 14 14.00 7.07 15.37
N LEU A 15 13.62 7.54 16.55
CA LEU A 15 14.27 7.19 17.81
C LEU A 15 13.89 5.76 18.21
N THR A 16 14.71 5.16 19.07
CA THR A 16 14.47 3.83 19.60
C THR A 16 13.12 3.75 20.30
N ALA A 17 12.36 2.69 20.04
CA ALA A 17 11.12 2.37 20.75
C ALA A 17 11.34 2.47 22.25
N GLY A 18 10.40 3.03 23.00
CA GLY A 18 10.52 3.17 24.44
C GLY A 18 9.29 2.64 25.16
N THR A 19 9.40 2.38 26.45
CA THR A 19 8.25 1.93 27.25
C THR A 19 7.85 3.04 28.20
N THR A 20 6.57 3.40 28.21
CA THR A 20 6.06 4.38 29.18
C THR A 20 6.20 3.83 30.59
N ILE A 21 6.92 4.53 31.46
CA ILE A 21 7.20 4.09 32.83
C ILE A 21 5.97 4.31 33.73
N THR A 22 5.07 5.19 33.34
CA THR A 22 3.81 5.52 34.03
C THR A 22 2.73 5.86 33.00
N GLY A 23 1.49 6.13 33.46
CA GLY A 23 0.44 6.65 32.59
C GLY A 23 0.76 8.06 32.08
N LEU A 24 0.72 8.27 30.77
CA LEU A 24 1.08 9.54 30.13
C LEU A 24 -0.07 10.17 29.38
N ASN A 25 -0.30 11.47 29.59
CA ASN A 25 -1.19 12.24 28.75
C ASN A 25 -0.56 12.43 27.37
N LEU A 26 -1.22 11.94 26.33
CA LEU A 26 -0.93 12.31 24.95
C LEU A 26 -1.52 13.70 24.70
N ARG A 27 -0.68 14.67 24.35
CA ARG A 27 -1.08 16.08 24.27
C ARG A 27 -1.06 16.64 22.85
N SER A 28 -1.89 17.65 22.57
CA SER A 28 -1.94 18.28 21.25
C SER A 28 -0.70 19.12 20.91
N SER A 29 0.07 19.57 21.90
CA SER A 29 1.35 20.28 21.72
C SER A 29 2.39 19.87 22.77
N TYR A 30 3.67 20.24 22.58
CA TYR A 30 4.82 19.91 23.44
C TYR A 30 4.86 20.74 24.74
N THR A 31 3.71 20.81 25.43
CA THR A 31 3.56 21.55 26.69
C THR A 31 2.47 20.92 27.55
N VAL A 32 2.66 20.97 28.88
CA VAL A 32 1.70 20.46 29.87
C VAL A 32 0.37 21.21 29.89
N ASN A 33 0.31 22.40 29.30
CA ASN A 33 -0.88 23.25 29.26
C ASN A 33 -1.78 22.98 28.04
N SER A 34 -1.37 22.09 27.13
CA SER A 34 -2.14 21.77 25.92
C SER A 34 -3.16 20.65 26.14
N THR A 35 -4.16 20.60 25.27
CA THR A 35 -5.27 19.64 25.29
C THR A 35 -4.77 18.20 25.38
N ILE A 36 -5.39 17.41 26.27
CA ILE A 36 -5.15 15.99 26.39
C ILE A 36 -5.99 15.27 25.33
N LEU A 37 -5.34 14.56 24.42
CA LEU A 37 -5.95 13.79 23.35
C LEU A 37 -6.31 12.37 23.79
N ALA A 38 -5.49 11.77 24.67
CA ALA A 38 -5.66 10.44 25.24
C ALA A 38 -4.76 10.26 26.47
N VAL A 39 -4.94 9.15 27.20
CA VAL A 39 -4.02 8.67 28.23
C VAL A 39 -3.39 7.36 27.75
N VAL A 40 -2.06 7.34 27.66
CA VAL A 40 -1.23 6.19 27.32
C VAL A 40 -0.93 5.41 28.61
N PRO A 41 -1.37 4.16 28.78
CA PRO A 41 -1.14 3.38 30.01
C PRO A 41 0.35 3.14 30.28
N ALA A 42 0.72 2.94 31.55
CA ALA A 42 2.07 2.47 31.91
C ALA A 42 2.37 1.11 31.26
N GLY A 43 3.64 0.85 30.94
CA GLY A 43 4.06 -0.35 30.24
C GLY A 43 3.77 -0.35 28.72
N THR A 44 3.15 0.70 28.18
CA THR A 44 2.91 0.80 26.73
C THR A 44 4.22 1.02 26.00
N VAL A 45 4.49 0.18 25.00
CA VAL A 45 5.58 0.41 24.04
C VAL A 45 5.14 1.52 23.09
N VAL A 46 5.96 2.56 22.97
CA VAL A 46 5.73 3.73 22.14
C VAL A 46 6.92 3.93 21.20
N TYR A 47 6.67 4.48 20.03
CA TYR A 47 7.70 4.76 19.03
C TYR A 47 7.76 6.29 18.82
N PRO A 48 8.71 6.99 19.46
CA PRO A 48 8.88 8.42 19.24
C PRO A 48 9.28 8.71 17.78
N TYR A 49 8.38 9.35 17.03
CA TYR A 49 8.65 9.74 15.65
C TYR A 49 9.35 11.10 15.54
N LEU A 50 9.23 11.94 16.58
CA LEU A 50 9.90 13.23 16.69
C LEU A 50 10.20 13.52 18.16
N THR A 51 11.40 14.02 18.45
CA THR A 51 11.71 14.58 19.77
C THR A 51 12.03 16.05 19.68
N TYR A 52 11.37 16.83 20.54
CA TYR A 52 11.64 18.25 20.69
C TYR A 52 11.84 18.55 22.17
N ASN A 53 13.06 18.91 22.55
CA ASN A 53 13.49 19.04 23.94
C ASN A 53 13.15 17.78 24.75
N VAL A 54 12.31 17.92 25.78
CA VAL A 54 11.90 16.85 26.69
C VAL A 54 10.57 16.19 26.29
N TRP A 55 10.17 16.29 25.03
CA TRP A 55 8.91 15.76 24.51
C TRP A 55 9.13 14.80 23.35
N HIS A 56 8.46 13.66 23.41
CA HIS A 56 8.32 12.72 22.31
C HIS A 56 6.96 12.89 21.67
N LYS A 57 6.95 13.10 20.35
CA LYS A 57 5.74 12.99 19.55
C LYS A 57 5.56 11.51 19.22
N ILE A 58 4.38 10.95 19.47
CA ILE A 58 4.03 9.54 19.28
C ILE A 58 2.62 9.41 18.67
N TYR A 59 2.33 8.26 18.07
CA TYR A 59 0.95 7.80 17.84
C TYR A 59 0.46 6.94 19.02
N TYR A 60 -0.82 7.08 19.36
CA TYR A 60 -1.51 6.16 20.27
C TYR A 60 -3.00 6.08 19.91
N LEU A 61 -3.49 4.88 19.61
CA LEU A 61 -4.87 4.59 19.18
C LEU A 61 -5.37 5.62 18.15
N VAL A 62 -4.68 5.68 17.01
CA VAL A 62 -4.89 6.59 15.86
C VAL A 62 -4.71 8.09 16.12
N LYS A 63 -4.33 8.50 17.33
CA LYS A 63 -4.11 9.91 17.67
C LYS A 63 -2.62 10.26 17.65
N LEU A 64 -2.30 11.36 16.99
CA LEU A 64 -0.96 11.92 16.95
C LEU A 64 -0.78 13.00 18.01
N GLY A 65 0.21 12.88 18.90
CA GLY A 65 0.41 13.86 19.96
C GLY A 65 1.75 13.74 20.68
N TRP A 66 1.93 14.55 21.72
CA TRP A 66 3.17 14.68 22.48
C TRP A 66 3.05 14.09 23.89
N VAL A 67 4.03 13.28 24.29
CA VAL A 67 4.22 12.77 25.64
C VAL A 67 5.57 13.23 26.20
N SER A 68 5.70 13.30 27.52
CA SER A 68 6.95 13.69 28.17
C SER A 68 8.01 12.59 28.01
N ALA A 69 9.12 12.91 27.35
CA ALA A 69 10.24 11.99 27.10
C ALA A 69 10.84 11.44 28.40
N LYS A 70 10.81 12.21 29.49
CA LYS A 70 11.24 11.79 30.84
C LYS A 70 10.64 10.47 31.30
N TYR A 71 9.44 10.14 30.84
CA TYR A 71 8.67 8.98 31.29
C TYR A 71 8.57 7.89 30.22
N VAL A 72 9.41 7.95 29.21
CA VAL A 72 9.57 6.92 28.19
C VAL A 72 10.97 6.36 28.34
N SER A 73 11.09 5.08 28.67
CA SER A 73 12.40 4.44 28.78
C SER A 73 13.09 4.38 27.41
N THR A 74 14.39 4.60 27.38
CA THR A 74 15.22 4.29 26.21
C THR A 74 15.79 2.88 26.38
N PRO A 75 15.60 1.96 25.44
CA PRO A 75 16.23 0.65 25.51
C PRO A 75 17.74 0.80 25.52
N THR A 76 18.38 0.11 26.45
CA THR A 76 19.84 0.00 26.55
C THR A 76 20.44 -0.88 25.46
N THR A 77 19.61 -1.50 24.62
CA THR A 77 20.01 -2.32 23.47
C THR A 77 19.02 -2.06 22.34
N VAL A 78 19.49 -1.55 21.19
CA VAL A 78 18.66 -1.49 19.98
C VAL A 78 18.53 -2.92 19.46
N VAL A 79 17.39 -3.55 19.72
CA VAL A 79 17.05 -4.84 19.11
C VAL A 79 16.75 -4.56 17.64
N GLY A 80 17.48 -5.22 16.73
CA GLY A 80 17.24 -5.13 15.30
C GLY A 80 15.85 -5.63 14.92
N GLY A 81 15.34 -5.17 13.79
CA GLY A 81 14.08 -5.63 13.23
C GLY A 81 12.87 -4.87 13.74
N ARG A 82 13.03 -3.64 14.24
CA ARG A 82 11.95 -2.83 14.82
C ARG A 82 10.99 -2.29 13.77
N GLU A 83 9.79 -1.90 14.18
CA GLU A 83 8.83 -1.21 13.30
C GLU A 83 9.45 0.08 12.76
N VAL A 84 9.25 0.32 11.47
CA VAL A 84 9.60 1.56 10.80
C VAL A 84 8.34 2.12 10.18
N GLU A 85 7.93 3.29 10.67
CA GLU A 85 6.80 4.02 10.12
C GLU A 85 7.28 4.84 8.92
N ILE A 86 6.61 4.64 7.77
CA ILE A 86 6.85 5.42 6.56
C ILE A 86 5.84 6.57 6.56
N THR A 87 6.35 7.81 6.63
CA THR A 87 5.53 9.04 6.66
C THR A 87 5.59 9.83 5.37
N GLU A 88 6.29 9.30 4.36
CA GLU A 88 6.26 9.90 3.02
C GLU A 88 4.91 9.67 2.36
N ASP A 89 4.55 10.57 1.43
CA ASP A 89 3.30 10.44 0.69
C ASP A 89 3.21 9.05 0.05
N TYR A 90 2.03 8.44 0.15
CA TYR A 90 1.75 7.14 -0.44
C TYR A 90 1.98 7.22 -1.95
N THR A 91 3.09 6.67 -2.45
CA THR A 91 3.37 6.66 -3.88
C THR A 91 3.91 5.30 -4.31
N SER A 92 3.01 4.40 -4.74
CA SER A 92 3.28 3.09 -5.37
C SER A 92 4.05 2.06 -4.52
N ASN A 93 4.02 0.79 -4.96
CA ASN A 93 4.85 -0.28 -4.38
C ASN A 93 6.36 -0.02 -4.51
N ARG A 94 6.75 0.76 -5.52
CA ARG A 94 8.14 0.93 -5.93
C ARG A 94 8.83 2.04 -5.14
N ALA A 95 8.20 3.19 -4.98
CA ALA A 95 8.76 4.37 -4.30
C ALA A 95 10.24 4.66 -4.65
N GLY A 96 10.58 4.58 -5.94
CA GLY A 96 11.95 4.77 -6.44
C GLY A 96 12.94 3.60 -6.21
N LEU A 97 12.53 2.53 -5.54
CA LEU A 97 13.36 1.36 -5.29
C LEU A 97 13.58 0.51 -6.55
N THR A 98 14.69 -0.22 -6.54
CA THR A 98 15.10 -1.12 -7.63
C THR A 98 15.44 -2.53 -7.17
N ASP A 99 15.71 -2.74 -5.87
CA ASP A 99 16.07 -4.05 -5.34
C ASP A 99 14.81 -4.94 -5.20
N ARG A 100 14.51 -5.68 -6.26
CA ARG A 100 13.22 -6.35 -6.44
C ARG A 100 13.29 -7.87 -6.26
N TYR A 101 12.22 -8.38 -5.68
CA TYR A 101 11.96 -9.79 -5.38
C TYR A 101 10.48 -10.13 -5.64
N TRP A 102 10.17 -11.42 -5.54
CA TRP A 102 8.81 -11.95 -5.52
C TRP A 102 8.63 -12.98 -4.42
N THR A 103 7.47 -12.98 -3.77
CA THR A 103 7.13 -13.98 -2.74
C THR A 103 7.03 -15.39 -3.33
N THR A 104 7.49 -16.41 -2.60
CA THR A 104 7.45 -17.82 -3.06
C THR A 104 6.35 -18.67 -2.42
N PRO A 105 6.02 -18.55 -1.11
CA PRO A 105 4.94 -19.30 -0.49
C PRO A 105 3.58 -18.87 -1.01
N SER A 106 2.58 -19.75 -0.88
CA SER A 106 1.20 -19.45 -1.29
C SER A 106 0.65 -18.18 -0.65
N LEU A 107 0.94 -17.97 0.64
CA LEU A 107 0.65 -16.77 1.42
C LEU A 107 1.87 -16.46 2.28
N THR A 108 2.31 -15.20 2.24
CA THR A 108 3.47 -14.70 2.97
C THR A 108 3.03 -13.61 3.94
N PRO A 109 3.39 -13.70 5.23
CA PRO A 109 3.14 -12.61 6.15
C PRO A 109 4.10 -11.43 5.92
N LEU A 110 3.58 -10.22 5.99
CA LEU A 110 4.34 -8.99 6.18
C LEU A 110 4.23 -8.61 7.66
N LEU A 111 5.35 -8.54 8.36
CA LEU A 111 5.38 -8.25 9.79
C LEU A 111 5.62 -6.77 10.07
N VAL A 112 5.09 -6.32 11.20
CA VAL A 112 5.39 -4.98 11.75
C VAL A 112 6.86 -4.90 12.18
N SER A 113 7.38 -5.98 12.77
CA SER A 113 8.78 -6.16 13.21
C SER A 113 9.15 -7.65 13.12
N VAL A 114 10.44 -7.98 13.12
CA VAL A 114 10.96 -9.36 12.91
C VAL A 114 10.39 -10.40 13.89
N ALA A 115 9.96 -9.99 15.09
CA ALA A 115 9.28 -10.83 16.08
C ALA A 115 7.93 -10.25 16.53
N GLY A 116 7.36 -9.37 15.70
CA GLY A 116 6.17 -8.59 16.04
C GLY A 116 4.87 -9.16 15.50
N ALA A 117 3.85 -8.31 15.60
CA ALA A 117 2.54 -8.59 15.02
C ALA A 117 2.63 -8.70 13.50
N VAL A 118 1.75 -9.54 12.95
CA VAL A 118 1.51 -9.63 11.50
C VAL A 118 0.73 -8.38 11.07
N ARG A 119 1.25 -7.64 10.10
CA ARG A 119 0.56 -6.49 9.47
C ARG A 119 -0.40 -6.98 8.39
N ILE A 120 0.11 -7.79 7.47
CA ILE A 120 -0.67 -8.46 6.41
C ILE A 120 -0.33 -9.94 6.46
N SER A 121 -1.33 -10.80 6.63
CA SER A 121 -1.10 -12.24 6.79
C SER A 121 -1.06 -13.02 5.49
N ASP A 122 -1.46 -12.41 4.39
CA ASP A 122 -1.91 -13.12 3.18
C ASP A 122 -1.34 -12.56 1.87
N VAL A 123 -0.09 -12.06 1.86
CA VAL A 123 0.54 -11.63 0.59
C VAL A 123 0.71 -12.85 -0.33
N PRO A 124 0.09 -12.90 -1.52
CA PRO A 124 0.05 -14.11 -2.32
C PRO A 124 1.40 -14.40 -2.98
N ALA A 125 1.66 -15.67 -3.30
CA ALA A 125 2.82 -16.07 -4.11
C ALA A 125 2.94 -15.24 -5.39
N ASN A 126 4.18 -14.93 -5.79
CA ASN A 126 4.52 -14.11 -6.94
C ASN A 126 4.09 -12.64 -6.83
N SER A 127 3.82 -12.13 -5.63
CA SER A 127 3.66 -10.69 -5.41
C SER A 127 5.01 -10.00 -5.48
N VAL A 128 5.08 -8.85 -6.14
CA VAL A 128 6.30 -8.03 -6.19
C VAL A 128 6.63 -7.49 -4.81
N VAL A 129 7.92 -7.48 -4.48
CA VAL A 129 8.45 -6.99 -3.21
C VAL A 129 9.70 -6.16 -3.52
N TYR A 130 9.77 -4.93 -3.02
CA TYR A 130 10.95 -4.09 -3.11
C TYR A 130 11.64 -4.02 -1.75
N ARG A 131 12.91 -4.41 -1.67
CA ARG A 131 13.72 -4.19 -0.47
C ARG A 131 14.05 -2.71 -0.35
N ASP A 132 13.88 -2.17 0.85
CA ASP A 132 14.18 -0.79 1.17
C ASP A 132 15.35 -0.75 2.17
N PRO A 133 16.60 -0.68 1.68
CA PRO A 133 17.78 -0.75 2.53
C PRO A 133 17.92 0.47 3.46
N VAL A 134 17.31 1.62 3.11
CA VAL A 134 17.34 2.81 3.95
C VAL A 134 16.50 2.57 5.20
N ASN A 135 15.27 2.09 5.01
CA ASN A 135 14.39 1.78 6.12
C ASN A 135 14.79 0.49 6.86
N GLU A 136 15.41 -0.48 6.19
CA GLU A 136 15.99 -1.65 6.85
C GLU A 136 17.09 -1.25 7.84
N LYS A 137 18.00 -0.37 7.42
CA LYS A 137 19.04 0.19 8.30
C LYS A 137 18.42 0.99 9.44
N LEU A 138 17.39 1.79 9.17
CA LEU A 138 16.66 2.55 10.20
C LEU A 138 15.98 1.62 11.20
N GLY A 139 15.46 0.48 10.75
CA GLY A 139 14.81 -0.52 11.58
C GLY A 139 15.78 -1.42 12.36
N GLY A 140 17.09 -1.28 12.10
CA GLY A 140 18.13 -2.16 12.64
C GLY A 140 18.14 -3.49 11.89
N GLU A 141 19.17 -3.70 11.06
CA GLU A 141 19.26 -4.88 10.21
C GLU A 141 19.26 -6.18 11.04
N VAL A 142 18.56 -7.20 10.54
CA VAL A 142 18.56 -8.55 11.14
C VAL A 142 18.95 -9.55 10.05
N PRO A 143 19.99 -10.38 10.27
CA PRO A 143 20.38 -11.40 9.31
C PRO A 143 19.19 -12.29 8.92
N GLY A 144 18.98 -12.45 7.61
CA GLY A 144 17.88 -13.26 7.07
C GLY A 144 16.53 -12.54 6.95
N TRP A 145 16.46 -11.25 7.26
CA TRP A 145 15.24 -10.45 7.15
C TRP A 145 15.47 -9.20 6.31
N PHE A 146 14.46 -8.83 5.54
CA PHE A 146 14.45 -7.59 4.77
C PHE A 146 13.31 -6.69 5.23
N PHE A 147 13.57 -5.38 5.28
CA PHE A 147 12.50 -4.39 5.30
C PHE A 147 12.08 -4.11 3.85
N VAL A 148 10.79 -4.20 3.58
CA VAL A 148 10.26 -4.25 2.22
C VAL A 148 9.03 -3.37 2.03
N ARG A 149 8.76 -3.04 0.77
CA ARG A 149 7.52 -2.43 0.27
C ARG A 149 6.81 -3.40 -0.67
N THR A 150 5.52 -3.62 -0.44
CA THR A 150 4.69 -4.52 -1.25
C THR A 150 3.22 -4.25 -0.98
N GLN A 151 2.35 -4.42 -1.99
CA GLN A 151 0.89 -4.34 -1.84
C GLN A 151 0.40 -3.02 -1.19
N GLY A 152 1.12 -1.91 -1.40
CA GLY A 152 0.84 -0.62 -0.78
C GLY A 152 1.17 -0.55 0.72
N ALA A 153 1.97 -1.48 1.23
CA ALA A 153 2.37 -1.57 2.63
C ALA A 153 3.88 -1.70 2.77
N SER A 154 4.37 -1.46 3.99
CA SER A 154 5.75 -1.70 4.37
C SER A 154 5.88 -2.52 5.64
N GLY A 155 6.99 -3.24 5.78
CA GLY A 155 7.27 -4.07 6.94
C GLY A 155 8.41 -5.04 6.71
N TRP A 156 8.53 -6.01 7.61
CA TRP A 156 9.58 -7.02 7.57
C TRP A 156 9.10 -8.32 6.95
N MET A 157 9.93 -8.91 6.09
CA MET A 157 9.74 -10.24 5.53
C MET A 157 11.02 -11.06 5.67
N GLU A 158 10.89 -12.37 5.89
CA GLU A 158 12.03 -13.28 5.82
C GLU A 158 12.61 -13.29 4.40
N ALA A 159 13.93 -13.22 4.26
CA ALA A 159 14.58 -13.29 2.96
C ALA A 159 14.41 -14.68 2.30
N SER A 160 14.20 -15.73 3.11
CA SER A 160 14.02 -17.12 2.68
C SER A 160 12.75 -17.33 1.83
N VAL A 161 11.73 -16.49 2.01
CA VAL A 161 10.44 -16.57 1.30
C VAL A 161 10.41 -15.70 0.03
N LEU A 162 11.55 -15.13 -0.36
CA LEU A 162 11.69 -14.22 -1.49
C LEU A 162 12.61 -14.81 -2.57
N ALA A 163 12.23 -14.62 -3.84
CA ALA A 163 13.01 -15.03 -4.99
C ALA A 163 13.29 -13.85 -5.93
N ARG A 164 14.39 -13.93 -6.68
CA ARG A 164 14.77 -12.95 -7.71
C ARG A 164 13.94 -13.06 -9.00
N THR A 165 13.14 -14.11 -9.13
CA THR A 165 12.31 -14.37 -10.31
C THR A 165 10.90 -14.74 -9.88
N SER A 166 9.92 -14.31 -10.67
CA SER A 166 8.53 -14.75 -10.56
C SER A 166 8.31 -16.01 -11.39
N THR A 167 7.49 -16.92 -10.87
CA THR A 167 7.00 -18.12 -11.58
C THR A 167 5.54 -18.01 -11.98
N ALA A 168 4.92 -16.83 -11.77
CA ALA A 168 3.54 -16.60 -12.15
C ALA A 168 3.37 -16.82 -13.66
N ARG A 169 2.31 -17.56 -14.00
CA ARG A 169 1.89 -17.71 -15.40
C ARG A 169 1.49 -16.36 -15.95
N THR A 170 1.63 -16.20 -17.26
CA THR A 170 1.24 -15.00 -18.00
C THR A 170 0.08 -15.27 -18.95
N SER A 171 -0.74 -16.27 -18.65
CA SER A 171 -1.90 -16.67 -19.45
C SER A 171 -2.89 -17.52 -18.64
N ASN A 172 -4.16 -17.50 -19.05
CA ASN A 172 -5.24 -18.29 -18.45
C ASN A 172 -5.28 -19.73 -18.99
N THR A 173 -4.14 -20.44 -18.97
CA THR A 173 -4.05 -21.81 -19.52
C THR A 173 -4.88 -22.83 -18.76
N LEU A 174 -5.31 -22.52 -17.53
CA LEU A 174 -6.23 -23.37 -16.75
C LEU A 174 -7.71 -23.10 -17.03
N GLY A 175 -8.05 -22.13 -17.87
CA GLY A 175 -9.44 -21.89 -18.28
C GLY A 175 -10.36 -21.39 -17.16
N TRP A 176 -9.84 -20.61 -16.19
CA TRP A 176 -10.68 -20.01 -15.16
C TRP A 176 -11.68 -19.03 -15.79
N THR A 177 -12.94 -19.08 -15.36
CA THR A 177 -14.00 -18.19 -15.83
C THR A 177 -14.25 -17.06 -14.85
N ARG A 178 -14.81 -15.93 -15.31
CA ARG A 178 -15.18 -14.83 -14.39
C ARG A 178 -16.22 -15.29 -13.37
N THR A 179 -17.20 -16.09 -13.79
CA THR A 179 -18.22 -16.66 -12.89
C THR A 179 -17.59 -17.44 -11.74
N LEU A 180 -16.58 -18.27 -12.02
CA LEU A 180 -15.87 -19.00 -10.98
C LEU A 180 -15.11 -18.05 -10.05
N ILE A 181 -14.40 -17.06 -10.61
CA ILE A 181 -13.66 -16.09 -9.79
C ILE A 181 -14.58 -15.32 -8.83
N LEU A 182 -15.75 -14.90 -9.31
CA LEU A 182 -16.73 -14.18 -8.48
C LEU A 182 -17.40 -15.06 -7.42
N SER A 183 -17.37 -16.39 -7.57
CA SER A 183 -17.85 -17.33 -6.55
C SER A 183 -16.87 -17.50 -5.38
N VAL A 184 -15.59 -17.14 -5.58
CA VAL A 184 -14.59 -17.13 -4.51
C VAL A 184 -14.84 -15.91 -3.62
N PRO A 185 -14.75 -16.06 -2.28
CA PRO A 185 -14.84 -14.92 -1.38
C PRO A 185 -13.86 -13.80 -1.77
N ASN A 186 -14.34 -12.56 -1.70
CA ASN A 186 -13.56 -11.40 -2.10
C ASN A 186 -12.28 -11.26 -1.25
N GLY A 187 -11.14 -11.13 -1.91
CA GLY A 187 -9.83 -11.00 -1.28
C GLY A 187 -9.17 -12.34 -0.92
N THR A 188 -9.77 -13.49 -1.25
CA THR A 188 -9.24 -14.82 -0.91
C THR A 188 -8.84 -15.65 -2.13
N LEU A 189 -8.53 -15.02 -3.26
CA LEU A 189 -8.05 -15.73 -4.44
C LEU A 189 -6.70 -16.42 -4.17
N ALA A 190 -6.67 -17.74 -4.34
CA ALA A 190 -5.42 -18.49 -4.37
C ALA A 190 -4.56 -18.09 -5.58
N ALA A 191 -3.23 -18.20 -5.45
CA ALA A 191 -2.27 -17.88 -6.51
C ALA A 191 -2.56 -18.59 -7.85
N LYS A 192 -3.16 -19.80 -7.82
CA LYS A 192 -3.57 -20.51 -9.03
C LYS A 192 -4.65 -19.82 -9.86
N HIS A 193 -5.42 -18.89 -9.29
CA HIS A 193 -6.41 -18.07 -9.98
C HIS A 193 -5.81 -16.79 -10.57
N LEU A 194 -4.58 -16.48 -10.17
CA LEU A 194 -3.87 -15.28 -10.58
C LEU A 194 -2.85 -15.59 -11.70
N VAL A 195 -2.56 -14.56 -12.47
CA VAL A 195 -1.54 -14.53 -13.53
C VAL A 195 -0.84 -13.19 -13.48
N ALA A 196 0.43 -13.15 -13.90
CA ALA A 196 1.18 -11.91 -14.03
C ALA A 196 0.84 -11.20 -15.34
N ILE A 197 0.74 -9.88 -15.27
CA ILE A 197 0.64 -9.01 -16.45
C ILE A 197 2.00 -9.03 -17.18
N PRO A 198 2.06 -9.49 -18.45
CA PRO A 198 3.33 -9.84 -19.08
C PRO A 198 4.20 -8.64 -19.44
N TRP A 199 3.59 -7.52 -19.86
CA TRP A 199 4.33 -6.30 -20.23
C TRP A 199 4.73 -5.45 -19.03
N ASP A 200 4.10 -5.68 -17.87
CA ASP A 200 4.44 -4.99 -16.65
C ASP A 200 5.75 -5.56 -16.07
N PRO A 201 6.79 -4.73 -15.88
CA PRO A 201 8.03 -5.16 -15.25
C PRO A 201 7.83 -5.71 -13.83
N GLU A 202 6.82 -5.25 -13.08
CA GLU A 202 6.56 -5.71 -11.71
C GLU A 202 5.89 -7.08 -11.66
N LYS A 203 5.36 -7.55 -12.79
CA LYS A 203 4.58 -8.81 -12.89
C LYS A 203 3.36 -8.76 -11.99
N THR A 204 2.71 -7.59 -11.92
CA THR A 204 1.48 -7.36 -11.17
C THR A 204 0.46 -8.46 -11.44
N LEU A 205 -0.11 -9.00 -10.37
CA LEU A 205 -1.01 -10.14 -10.43
C LEU A 205 -2.45 -9.69 -10.66
N ILE A 206 -3.13 -10.36 -11.60
CA ILE A 206 -4.53 -10.14 -11.94
C ILE A 206 -5.25 -11.49 -12.01
N ALA A 207 -6.58 -11.51 -11.89
CA ALA A 207 -7.34 -12.73 -12.14
C ALA A 207 -7.17 -13.20 -13.58
N ALA A 208 -6.90 -14.49 -13.73
CA ALA A 208 -6.60 -15.13 -15.01
C ALA A 208 -7.57 -14.78 -16.16
N PRO A 209 -8.91 -14.83 -16.01
CA PRO A 209 -9.83 -14.50 -17.11
C PRO A 209 -9.71 -13.06 -17.61
N ALA A 210 -9.29 -12.10 -16.78
CA ALA A 210 -9.21 -10.70 -17.16
C ALA A 210 -8.01 -10.39 -18.07
N LEU A 211 -6.98 -11.24 -18.08
CA LEU A 211 -5.69 -10.91 -18.70
C LEU A 211 -5.75 -10.77 -20.22
N ALA A 212 -6.51 -11.63 -20.92
CA ALA A 212 -6.58 -11.57 -22.38
C ALA A 212 -7.19 -10.24 -22.86
N ASP A 213 -8.22 -9.79 -22.18
CA ASP A 213 -8.91 -8.54 -22.45
C ASP A 213 -8.08 -7.32 -22.03
N LEU A 214 -7.34 -7.41 -20.92
CA LEU A 214 -6.38 -6.36 -20.57
C LEU A 214 -5.23 -6.27 -21.59
N THR A 215 -4.78 -7.40 -22.12
CA THR A 215 -3.75 -7.45 -23.17
C THR A 215 -4.25 -6.76 -24.44
N ARG A 216 -5.52 -6.99 -24.83
CA ARG A 216 -6.16 -6.27 -25.94
C ARG A 216 -6.20 -4.76 -25.70
N LEU A 217 -6.57 -4.33 -24.48
CA LEU A 217 -6.57 -2.92 -24.10
C LEU A 217 -5.16 -2.31 -24.19
N ASN A 218 -4.14 -2.99 -23.64
CA ASN A 218 -2.75 -2.57 -23.71
C ASN A 218 -2.26 -2.44 -25.17
N ASN A 219 -2.59 -3.39 -26.04
CA ASN A 219 -2.20 -3.33 -27.45
C ASN A 219 -2.82 -2.12 -28.15
N ALA A 220 -4.10 -1.84 -27.92
CA ALA A 220 -4.75 -0.65 -28.47
C ALA A 220 -4.15 0.66 -27.88
N PHE A 221 -3.85 0.67 -26.58
CA PHE A 221 -3.19 1.80 -25.91
C PHE A 221 -1.80 2.06 -26.50
N LYS A 222 -1.02 1.00 -26.73
CA LYS A 222 0.31 1.07 -27.35
C LYS A 222 0.28 1.57 -28.78
N VAL A 223 -0.72 1.19 -29.57
CA VAL A 223 -0.92 1.77 -30.90
C VAL A 223 -1.19 3.27 -30.82
N LYS A 224 -1.96 3.73 -29.83
CA LYS A 224 -2.30 5.15 -29.67
C LYS A 224 -1.14 6.01 -29.15
N PHE A 225 -0.39 5.51 -28.17
CA PHE A 225 0.58 6.31 -27.40
C PHE A 225 2.03 5.83 -27.53
N ALA A 226 2.30 4.81 -28.35
CA ALA A 226 3.63 4.22 -28.55
C ALA A 226 4.30 3.67 -27.27
N LYS A 227 3.53 3.47 -26.19
CA LYS A 227 3.98 2.87 -24.92
C LYS A 227 2.96 1.88 -24.39
N ASN A 228 3.40 0.94 -23.56
CA ASN A 228 2.47 0.06 -22.85
C ASN A 228 1.64 0.87 -21.83
N LEU A 229 0.47 0.34 -21.49
CA LEU A 229 -0.36 0.79 -20.38
C LEU A 229 0.38 0.51 -19.07
N ASP A 230 0.60 1.55 -18.28
CA ASP A 230 1.12 1.41 -16.93
C ASP A 230 0.04 0.84 -16.01
N VAL A 231 0.44 0.01 -15.05
CA VAL A 231 -0.43 -0.58 -14.02
C VAL A 231 0.29 -0.40 -12.70
N ASP A 232 -0.41 0.11 -11.69
CA ASP A 232 0.13 0.35 -10.34
C ASP A 232 -0.41 -0.69 -9.34
N PHE A 233 -1.73 -0.90 -9.34
CA PHE A 233 -2.37 -1.95 -8.53
C PHE A 233 -3.31 -2.83 -9.35
N ALA A 234 -3.51 -4.06 -8.89
CA ALA A 234 -4.51 -4.98 -9.44
C ALA A 234 -5.09 -5.90 -8.37
N ASN A 235 -4.68 -7.16 -8.26
CA ASN A 235 -5.17 -8.04 -7.20
C ASN A 235 -4.76 -7.55 -5.81
N ARG A 236 -5.72 -7.50 -4.88
CA ARG A 236 -5.49 -7.12 -3.48
C ARG A 236 -6.17 -8.13 -2.55
N THR A 237 -5.44 -8.68 -1.58
CA THR A 237 -5.98 -9.67 -0.66
C THR A 237 -6.84 -9.05 0.43
N LEU A 238 -7.58 -9.89 1.17
CA LEU A 238 -8.43 -9.43 2.26
C LEU A 238 -7.60 -8.77 3.39
N GLY A 239 -6.47 -9.36 3.75
CA GLY A 239 -5.54 -8.79 4.73
C GLY A 239 -4.98 -7.44 4.28
N THR A 240 -4.58 -7.34 3.01
CA THR A 240 -4.13 -6.07 2.43
C THR A 240 -5.25 -5.02 2.42
N GLN A 241 -6.47 -5.38 2.03
CA GLN A 241 -7.59 -4.44 2.01
C GLN A 241 -7.97 -3.98 3.43
N ARG A 242 -7.83 -4.84 4.45
CA ARG A 242 -8.00 -4.44 5.85
C ARG A 242 -6.97 -3.38 6.25
N TYR A 243 -5.70 -3.64 5.97
CA TYR A 243 -4.62 -2.69 6.24
C TYR A 243 -4.89 -1.32 5.58
N LEU A 244 -5.18 -1.29 4.27
CA LEU A 244 -5.46 -0.03 3.57
C LEU A 244 -6.74 0.66 4.04
N TYR A 245 -7.76 -0.11 4.46
CA TYR A 245 -8.98 0.47 5.02
C TYR A 245 -8.74 1.14 6.38
N GLU A 246 -7.89 0.56 7.22
CA GLU A 246 -7.47 1.14 8.49
C GLU A 246 -6.59 2.39 8.28
N ASP A 247 -5.72 2.37 7.27
CA ASP A 247 -4.76 3.44 6.98
C ASP A 247 -5.40 4.65 6.25
N LEU A 248 -6.17 4.39 5.19
CA LEU A 248 -6.72 5.43 4.30
C LEU A 248 -8.18 5.82 4.65
N GLY A 249 -8.87 4.98 5.42
CA GLY A 249 -10.26 5.20 5.82
C GLY A 249 -11.30 4.95 4.73
N PRO A 250 -12.60 5.06 5.08
CA PRO A 250 -13.72 4.60 4.25
C PRO A 250 -14.02 5.45 3.01
N TYR A 251 -13.39 6.62 2.87
CA TYR A 251 -13.57 7.48 1.70
C TYR A 251 -12.64 7.10 0.55
N ILE A 252 -11.50 6.47 0.85
CA ILE A 252 -10.46 6.11 -0.12
C ILE A 252 -10.45 4.59 -0.33
N ALA A 253 -10.58 3.81 0.74
CA ALA A 253 -10.54 2.36 0.67
C ALA A 253 -11.93 1.75 0.84
N ALA A 254 -12.28 0.84 -0.07
CA ALA A 254 -13.50 0.05 0.06
C ALA A 254 -13.47 -0.83 1.33
N LYS A 255 -14.65 -1.09 1.90
CA LYS A 255 -14.79 -2.01 3.04
C LYS A 255 -14.14 -3.37 2.70
N PRO A 256 -13.37 -3.98 3.62
CA PRO A 256 -12.78 -5.29 3.39
C PRO A 256 -13.81 -6.32 2.94
N GLY A 257 -13.52 -7.03 1.85
CA GLY A 257 -14.41 -8.01 1.24
C GLY A 257 -15.40 -7.44 0.21
N THR A 258 -15.33 -6.15 -0.15
CA THR A 258 -16.21 -5.55 -1.17
C THR A 258 -15.46 -4.87 -2.33
N SER A 259 -14.13 -4.90 -2.33
CA SER A 259 -13.30 -4.27 -3.37
C SER A 259 -13.17 -5.14 -4.60
N ASN A 260 -13.34 -4.60 -5.82
CA ASN A 260 -13.13 -5.41 -7.04
C ASN A 260 -11.67 -5.86 -7.23
N HIS A 261 -10.70 -5.22 -6.55
CA HIS A 261 -9.33 -5.71 -6.43
C HIS A 261 -9.26 -7.06 -5.71
N GLY A 262 -10.19 -7.33 -4.79
CA GLY A 262 -10.32 -8.61 -4.08
C GLY A 262 -10.62 -9.81 -4.98
N TRP A 263 -11.18 -9.57 -6.15
CA TRP A 263 -11.34 -10.59 -7.18
C TRP A 263 -10.28 -10.50 -8.28
N GLY A 264 -9.26 -9.65 -8.14
CA GLY A 264 -8.28 -9.40 -9.20
C GLY A 264 -8.94 -8.93 -10.50
N MET A 265 -10.08 -8.25 -10.42
CA MET A 265 -10.88 -7.77 -11.56
C MET A 265 -10.83 -6.26 -11.70
N ALA A 266 -10.00 -5.58 -10.92
CA ALA A 266 -9.75 -4.15 -11.03
C ALA A 266 -8.26 -3.91 -11.28
N ILE A 267 -7.97 -2.80 -11.94
CA ILE A 267 -6.63 -2.22 -12.02
C ILE A 267 -6.70 -0.75 -11.64
N ASP A 268 -5.62 -0.28 -11.02
CA ASP A 268 -5.31 1.14 -10.88
C ASP A 268 -4.15 1.46 -11.81
N VAL A 269 -4.27 2.54 -12.57
CA VAL A 269 -3.14 3.16 -13.29
C VAL A 269 -2.46 4.21 -12.39
N PRO A 270 -1.21 4.60 -12.65
CA PRO A 270 -0.52 5.58 -11.81
C PRO A 270 -1.25 6.93 -11.72
N GLU A 271 -1.27 7.55 -10.54
CA GLU A 271 -1.85 8.88 -10.28
C GLU A 271 -0.96 10.02 -10.84
N THR A 272 -0.72 9.98 -12.15
CA THR A 272 0.01 11.04 -12.88
C THR A 272 -0.95 11.93 -13.65
N PHE A 273 -0.49 13.12 -14.05
CA PHE A 273 -1.31 14.05 -14.83
C PHE A 273 -1.96 13.41 -16.06
N GLU A 274 -1.24 12.57 -16.81
CA GLU A 274 -1.79 11.93 -18.02
C GLU A 274 -2.92 10.94 -17.73
N TYR A 275 -2.96 10.37 -16.52
CA TYR A 275 -4.02 9.48 -16.03
C TYR A 275 -5.07 10.19 -15.15
N SER A 276 -4.94 11.51 -14.95
CA SER A 276 -5.98 12.33 -14.30
C SER A 276 -7.21 12.51 -15.19
N PHE A 277 -8.34 12.98 -14.64
CA PHE A 277 -9.55 13.28 -15.43
C PHE A 277 -9.29 14.22 -16.63
N ASP A 278 -8.27 15.09 -16.53
CA ASP A 278 -7.87 15.99 -17.59
C ASP A 278 -6.82 15.41 -18.56
N GLY A 279 -6.17 14.32 -18.17
CA GLY A 279 -5.07 13.69 -18.88
C GLY A 279 -5.49 12.95 -20.15
N ALA A 280 -4.56 12.84 -21.10
CA ALA A 280 -4.84 12.23 -22.39
C ALA A 280 -5.04 10.71 -22.28
N TYR A 281 -4.34 10.04 -21.36
CA TYR A 281 -4.46 8.60 -21.18
C TYR A 281 -5.81 8.24 -20.57
N TYR A 282 -6.25 8.94 -19.52
CA TYR A 282 -7.59 8.72 -18.94
C TYR A 282 -8.70 8.91 -19.98
N LYS A 283 -8.72 10.06 -20.68
CA LYS A 283 -9.75 10.36 -21.68
C LYS A 283 -9.83 9.27 -22.76
N TRP A 284 -8.68 8.79 -23.22
CA TRP A 284 -8.63 7.70 -24.17
C TRP A 284 -9.10 6.37 -23.57
N LEU A 285 -8.65 6.01 -22.37
CA LEU A 285 -9.07 4.79 -21.68
C LEU A 285 -10.58 4.81 -21.44
N LYS A 286 -11.15 5.90 -20.91
CA LYS A 286 -12.60 6.07 -20.71
C LYS A 286 -13.39 5.84 -22.00
N ALA A 287 -12.90 6.33 -23.13
CA ALA A 287 -13.56 6.20 -24.42
C ALA A 287 -13.35 4.86 -25.12
N ASN A 288 -12.41 4.01 -24.68
CA ASN A 288 -12.01 2.80 -25.44
C ASN A 288 -11.96 1.51 -24.62
N SER A 289 -11.84 1.58 -23.29
CA SER A 289 -11.69 0.40 -22.42
C SER A 289 -12.85 -0.58 -22.56
N TYR A 290 -14.08 -0.08 -22.72
CA TYR A 290 -15.29 -0.91 -22.81
C TYR A 290 -15.26 -1.86 -24.01
N LYS A 291 -14.57 -1.48 -25.10
CA LYS A 291 -14.37 -2.34 -26.28
C LYS A 291 -13.56 -3.60 -25.93
N CYS A 292 -12.80 -3.54 -24.85
CA CYS A 292 -12.01 -4.63 -24.31
C CYS A 292 -12.58 -5.16 -22.99
N ASN A 293 -13.88 -4.97 -22.72
CA ASN A 293 -14.53 -5.45 -21.49
C ASN A 293 -13.95 -4.85 -20.18
N TRP A 294 -13.34 -3.67 -20.25
CA TRP A 294 -12.90 -2.90 -19.11
C TRP A 294 -13.73 -1.62 -19.01
N ILE A 295 -14.12 -1.18 -17.83
CA ILE A 295 -14.94 0.03 -17.68
C ILE A 295 -14.39 0.94 -16.59
N HIS A 296 -14.60 2.24 -16.76
CA HIS A 296 -14.56 3.19 -15.65
C HIS A 296 -16.02 3.46 -15.26
N ARG A 297 -16.39 3.13 -14.01
CA ARG A 297 -17.78 3.19 -13.56
C ARG A 297 -18.25 4.62 -13.37
N THR A 298 -19.55 4.83 -13.56
CA THR A 298 -20.19 6.16 -13.41
C THR A 298 -20.10 6.72 -12.00
N ASN A 299 -20.03 5.88 -10.97
CA ASN A 299 -19.89 6.32 -9.58
C ASN A 299 -18.46 6.77 -9.23
N LEU A 300 -17.50 6.64 -10.16
CA LEU A 300 -16.11 7.06 -10.01
C LEU A 300 -15.77 8.29 -10.86
N GLU A 301 -16.76 8.87 -11.55
CA GLU A 301 -16.59 10.09 -12.34
C GLU A 301 -16.24 11.28 -11.46
N GLN A 302 -15.55 12.28 -12.02
CA GLN A 302 -15.15 13.51 -11.33
C GLN A 302 -16.36 14.28 -10.76
N TYR A 303 -17.47 14.28 -11.50
CA TYR A 303 -18.68 14.98 -11.15
C TYR A 303 -19.85 14.01 -11.02
N ARG A 304 -20.71 14.26 -10.04
CA ARG A 304 -22.00 13.59 -9.92
C ARG A 304 -22.97 14.13 -10.98
N ALA A 305 -24.11 13.46 -11.13
CA ALA A 305 -25.14 13.84 -12.10
C ALA A 305 -25.72 15.26 -11.87
N ASP A 306 -25.66 15.77 -10.64
CA ASP A 306 -26.07 17.12 -10.25
C ASP A 306 -24.97 18.19 -10.46
N GLY A 307 -23.81 17.80 -10.99
CA GLY A 307 -22.66 18.67 -11.22
C GLY A 307 -21.77 18.89 -10.00
N SER A 308 -22.08 18.33 -8.82
CA SER A 308 -21.21 18.44 -7.65
C SER A 308 -19.94 17.60 -7.83
N LEU A 309 -18.81 18.01 -7.24
CA LEU A 309 -17.62 17.16 -7.14
C LEU A 309 -17.96 15.83 -6.45
N ASN A 310 -17.45 14.75 -7.01
CA ASN A 310 -17.61 13.42 -6.44
C ASN A 310 -16.45 13.12 -5.47
N PRO A 311 -16.71 12.88 -4.18
CA PRO A 311 -15.66 12.52 -3.21
C PRO A 311 -15.09 11.11 -3.43
N TYR A 312 -15.70 10.31 -4.31
CA TYR A 312 -15.24 8.97 -4.71
C TYR A 312 -14.69 8.96 -6.14
N ALA A 313 -14.25 10.11 -6.65
CA ALA A 313 -13.70 10.21 -7.99
C ALA A 313 -12.35 9.49 -8.08
N GLU A 314 -12.22 8.54 -9.00
CA GLU A 314 -11.01 7.69 -9.13
C GLU A 314 -10.64 7.52 -10.61
N SER A 315 -10.01 8.53 -11.22
CA SER A 315 -9.66 8.46 -12.66
C SER A 315 -8.71 7.30 -12.98
N TRP A 316 -8.01 6.79 -11.98
CA TRP A 316 -7.09 5.67 -12.10
C TRP A 316 -7.75 4.30 -12.15
N HIS A 317 -8.99 4.15 -11.66
CA HIS A 317 -9.61 2.84 -11.43
C HIS A 317 -10.43 2.34 -12.63
N PHE A 318 -10.13 1.12 -13.09
CA PHE A 318 -10.84 0.44 -14.17
C PHE A 318 -11.17 -1.01 -13.79
N GLU A 319 -12.33 -1.50 -14.23
CA GLU A 319 -12.84 -2.81 -13.84
C GLU A 319 -13.19 -3.71 -15.02
N TYR A 320 -12.89 -5.00 -14.85
CA TYR A 320 -13.21 -6.05 -15.80
C TYR A 320 -14.67 -6.52 -15.69
N VAL A 321 -15.38 -6.47 -16.82
CA VAL A 321 -16.80 -6.85 -16.95
C VAL A 321 -17.05 -7.88 -18.04
N GLY A 322 -16.00 -8.54 -18.54
CA GLY A 322 -16.12 -9.58 -19.57
C GLY A 322 -16.80 -10.86 -19.08
N LYS A 323 -16.81 -11.90 -19.92
CA LYS A 323 -17.46 -13.19 -19.60
C LYS A 323 -16.45 -14.21 -19.12
#